data_AF-A0A293NFY9-F1
#
_entry.id   AF-A0A293NFY9-F1
#
_cell.length_a   1.000
_cell.length_b   1.000
_cell.length_c   1.000
_cell.angle_alpha   90.00
_cell.angle_beta   90.00
_cell.angle_gamma   90.00
#
_symmetry.space_group_name_H-M   'P 1'
#
loop_
_entity.id
_entity.type
_entity.pdbx_description
1 polymer ?
#
loop_
_entity_poly.entity_id
_entity_poly.type
_entity_poly.pdbx_seq_one_letter_code
_entity_poly.pdbx_strand_id
1 'polypeptide(L)'
;MLALLAINAVLLVGLLSILAAPSVQAQLTGRKSFLMVAGEGERTSTNYVWILESRNGELVLVDWTTAGQGMKAIAHRNVQQDIEKILRTR
;
A
#
# COMPACT_ATOMS: atom_id res chain seq x y z
N MET A 1 -2.71 17.28 52.17
CA MET A 1 -3.84 17.15 51.21
C MET A 1 -3.65 17.95 49.93
N LEU A 2 -3.32 19.25 50.00
CA LEU A 2 -3.14 20.12 48.81
C LEU A 2 -2.10 19.61 47.80
N ALA A 3 -0.98 19.06 48.27
CA ALA A 3 0.06 18.52 47.39
C ALA A 3 -0.43 17.32 46.54
N LEU A 4 -1.27 16.46 47.11
CA LEU A 4 -1.82 15.29 46.41
C LEU A 4 -2.84 15.71 45.35
N LEU A 5 -3.65 16.73 45.66
CA LEU A 5 -4.59 17.34 44.72
C LEU A 5 -3.87 17.99 43.52
N ALA A 6 -2.76 18.69 43.77
CA ALA A 6 -1.97 19.32 42.72
C ALA A 6 -1.35 18.28 41.77
N ILE A 7 -0.80 17.19 42.31
CA ILE A 7 -0.23 16.10 41.49
C ILE A 7 -1.31 15.43 40.63
N ASN A 8 -2.47 15.14 41.21
CA ASN A 8 -3.58 14.55 40.47
C ASN A 8 -4.10 15.47 39.36
N ALA A 9 -4.16 16.78 39.60
CA ALA A 9 -4.55 17.76 38.58
C ALA A 9 -3.57 17.79 37.41
N VAL A 10 -2.25 17.76 37.68
CA VAL A 10 -1.22 17.72 36.63
C VAL A 10 -1.32 16.44 35.80
N LEU A 11 -1.52 15.29 36.45
CA LEU A 11 -1.70 14.01 35.76
C LEU A 11 -2.96 14.02 34.88
N LEU A 12 -4.05 14.64 35.34
CA LEU A 12 -5.30 14.73 34.59
C LEU A 12 -5.16 15.62 33.34
N VAL A 13 -4.47 16.76 33.47
CA VAL A 13 -4.19 17.66 32.35
C VAL A 13 -3.29 16.99 31.32
N GLY A 14 -2.26 16.26 31.76
CA GLY A 14 -1.40 15.47 30.89
C GLY A 14 -2.16 14.34 30.16
N LEU A 15 -3.12 13.70 30.82
CA LEU A 15 -3.95 12.67 30.19
C LEU A 15 -4.86 13.29 29.12
N LEU A 16 -5.49 14.43 29.41
CA LEU A 16 -6.38 15.12 28.47
C LEU A 16 -5.63 15.63 27.23
N SER A 17 -4.38 16.08 27.37
CA SER A 17 -3.58 16.52 26.21
C SER A 17 -3.19 15.36 25.30
N ILE A 18 -2.95 14.17 25.85
CA ILE A 18 -2.69 12.95 25.07
C ILE A 18 -3.98 12.43 24.42
N LEU A 19 -5.12 12.50 25.12
CA LEU A 19 -6.41 12.06 24.57
C LEU A 19 -6.93 12.97 23.45
N ALA A 20 -6.61 14.26 23.51
CA ALA A 20 -6.95 15.25 22.49
C ALA A 20 -5.96 15.25 21.30
N ALA A 21 -4.95 14.37 21.30
CA ALA A 21 -4.13 14.13 20.13
C ALA A 21 -5.01 13.74 18.93
N PRO A 22 -4.63 14.12 17.69
CA PRO A 22 -5.50 14.00 16.53
C PRO A 22 -5.98 12.56 16.40
N SER A 23 -7.31 12.39 16.36
CA SER A 23 -7.91 11.12 16.01
C SER A 23 -7.32 10.70 14.68
N VAL A 24 -6.60 9.57 14.69
CA VAL A 24 -6.10 8.94 13.48
C VAL A 24 -7.34 8.53 12.70
N GLN A 25 -7.77 9.42 11.80
CA GLN A 25 -8.79 9.11 10.81
C GLN A 25 -8.19 7.99 9.98
N ALA A 26 -8.58 6.76 10.32
CA ALA A 26 -8.32 5.59 9.50
C ALA A 26 -8.97 5.90 8.15
N GLN A 27 -8.16 6.40 7.23
CA GLN A 27 -8.55 6.72 5.88
C GLN A 27 -8.97 5.37 5.30
N LEU A 28 -10.29 5.14 5.20
CA LEU A 28 -10.89 4.04 4.46
C LEU A 28 -10.54 4.23 2.99
N THR A 29 -9.26 4.02 2.66
CA THR A 29 -8.79 3.86 1.30
C THR A 29 -9.48 2.58 0.84
N GLY A 30 -10.56 2.74 0.08
CA GLY A 30 -11.37 1.63 -0.41
C GLY A 30 -10.45 0.51 -0.88
N ARG A 31 -10.68 -0.69 -0.34
CA ARG A 31 -9.80 -1.87 -0.47
C ARG A 31 -9.38 -2.01 -1.93
N LYS A 32 -8.16 -1.57 -2.24
CA LYS A 32 -7.62 -1.68 -3.59
C LYS A 32 -7.46 -3.18 -3.86
N SER A 33 -8.24 -3.69 -4.81
CA SER A 33 -8.17 -5.08 -5.25
C SER A 33 -7.00 -5.22 -6.21
N PHE A 34 -5.91 -5.77 -5.70
CA PHE A 34 -4.75 -6.16 -6.50
C PHE A 34 -4.80 -7.65 -6.76
N LEU A 35 -4.63 -8.04 -8.02
CA LEU A 35 -4.33 -9.41 -8.38
C LEU A 35 -2.81 -9.53 -8.53
N MET A 36 -2.19 -10.41 -7.75
CA MET A 36 -0.75 -10.63 -7.79
C MET A 36 -0.47 -12.04 -8.29
N VAL A 37 0.43 -12.15 -9.25
CA VAL A 37 0.89 -13.44 -9.79
C VAL A 37 2.40 -13.44 -9.71
N ALA A 38 2.96 -14.43 -9.02
CA ALA A 38 4.39 -14.67 -9.00
C ALA A 38 4.75 -15.69 -10.07
N GLY A 39 5.90 -15.52 -10.72
CA GLY A 39 6.43 -16.52 -11.63
C GLY A 39 7.91 -16.32 -11.89
N GLU A 40 8.52 -17.35 -12.44
CA GLU A 40 9.94 -17.37 -12.74
C GLU A 40 10.16 -17.04 -14.21
N GLY A 41 11.10 -16.13 -14.48
CA GLY A 41 11.51 -15.80 -15.83
C GLY A 41 12.23 -16.97 -16.49
N GLU A 42 11.63 -17.52 -17.55
CA GLU A 42 12.12 -18.68 -18.31
C GLU A 42 13.59 -18.54 -18.78
N ARG A 43 14.10 -17.31 -18.96
CA ARG A 43 15.45 -17.04 -19.47
C ARG A 43 16.47 -16.53 -18.45
N THR A 44 16.04 -16.04 -17.30
CA THR A 44 16.94 -15.27 -16.41
C THR A 44 16.99 -15.78 -14.97
N SER A 45 16.32 -16.91 -14.66
CA SER A 45 16.14 -17.43 -13.30
C SER A 45 15.76 -16.34 -12.29
N THR A 46 15.09 -15.30 -12.78
CA THR A 46 14.72 -14.11 -12.01
C THR A 46 13.27 -14.26 -11.63
N ASN A 47 12.97 -14.03 -10.36
CA ASN A 47 11.60 -14.10 -9.86
C ASN A 47 10.90 -12.77 -10.16
N TYR A 48 9.80 -12.85 -10.89
CA TYR A 48 8.99 -11.72 -11.24
C TYR A 48 7.64 -11.78 -10.51
N VAL A 49 7.13 -10.60 -10.16
CA VAL A 49 5.77 -10.43 -9.63
C VAL A 49 5.01 -9.49 -10.55
N TRP A 50 3.93 -9.99 -11.13
CA TRP A 50 2.97 -9.17 -11.86
C TRP A 50 1.87 -8.73 -10.91
N ILE A 51 1.66 -7.42 -10.84
CA ILE A 51 0.63 -6.79 -9.99
C ILE A 51 -0.36 -6.07 -10.91
N LEU A 52 -1.61 -6.51 -10.89
CA LEU A 52 -2.71 -5.87 -11.62
C LEU A 52 -3.60 -5.10 -10.64
N GLU A 53 -3.63 -3.78 -10.76
CA GLU A 53 -4.60 -2.93 -10.08
C GLU A 53 -5.89 -2.89 -10.91
N SER A 54 -6.87 -3.70 -10.50
CA SER A 54 -8.14 -3.90 -11.21
C SER A 54 -8.97 -2.62 -11.42
N ARG A 55 -8.75 -1.58 -10.60
CA ARG A 55 -9.52 -0.33 -10.65
C ARG A 55 -9.06 0.62 -11.76
N ASN A 56 -7.75 0.70 -11.97
CA ASN A 56 -7.13 1.56 -12.98
C ASN A 56 -6.75 0.78 -14.24
N GLY A 57 -6.90 -0.55 -14.23
CA GLY A 57 -6.46 -1.41 -15.31
C GLY A 57 -4.94 -1.35 -15.50
N GLU A 58 -4.18 -1.12 -14.44
CA GLU A 58 -2.73 -0.97 -14.49
C GLU A 58 -2.05 -2.30 -14.15
N LEU A 59 -1.15 -2.75 -15.02
CA LEU A 59 -0.31 -3.91 -14.82
C LEU A 59 1.13 -3.44 -14.60
N VAL A 60 1.69 -3.80 -13.44
CA VAL A 60 3.07 -3.50 -13.07
C VAL A 60 3.84 -4.80 -12.94
N LEU A 61 4.98 -4.88 -13.62
CA LEU A 61 5.95 -5.96 -13.45
C LEU A 61 7.02 -5.52 -12.45
N VAL A 62 7.26 -6.35 -11.45
CA VAL A 62 8.22 -6.10 -10.39
C VAL A 62 9.27 -7.20 -10.37
N ASP A 63 10.54 -6.81 -10.29
CA ASP A 63 11.64 -7.72 -10.01
C ASP A 63 11.69 -8.01 -8.50
N TRP A 64 11.75 -9.28 -8.12
CA TRP A 64 11.99 -9.68 -6.75
C TRP A 64 13.44 -10.11 -6.56
N THR A 65 14.27 -9.15 -6.13
CA THR A 65 15.70 -9.40 -5.87
C THR A 65 15.91 -9.92 -4.45
N THR A 66 16.38 -11.16 -4.30
CA THR A 66 16.71 -11.78 -3.01
C THR A 66 17.92 -11.16 -2.31
N ALA A 67 18.75 -10.38 -3.02
CA ALA A 67 19.99 -9.80 -2.51
C ALA A 67 19.82 -8.52 -1.66
N GLY A 68 18.59 -7.99 -1.49
CA GLY A 68 18.39 -6.80 -0.65
C GLY A 68 17.06 -6.08 -0.83
N GLN A 69 15.99 -6.68 -0.29
CA GLN A 69 14.80 -6.00 0.25
C GLN A 69 14.18 -4.85 -0.56
N GLY A 70 13.99 -5.03 -1.87
CA GLY A 70 13.33 -4.01 -2.69
C GLY A 70 12.49 -4.64 -3.80
N MET A 71 11.28 -4.11 -3.99
CA MET A 71 10.47 -4.33 -5.17
C MET A 71 10.82 -3.24 -6.18
N LYS A 72 11.47 -3.60 -7.29
CA LYS A 72 11.76 -2.64 -8.37
C LYS A 72 10.77 -2.85 -9.51
N ALA A 73 9.98 -1.82 -9.82
CA ALA A 73 9.13 -1.83 -11.00
C ALA A 73 10.01 -1.83 -12.27
N ILE A 74 9.86 -2.86 -13.11
CA ILE A 74 10.61 -3.05 -14.35
C ILE A 74 9.82 -2.50 -15.53
N ALA A 75 8.50 -2.74 -15.53
CA ALA A 75 7.63 -2.35 -16.62
C ALA A 75 6.23 -1.99 -16.11
N HIS A 76 5.61 -1.05 -16.81
CA HIS A 76 4.25 -0.59 -16.56
C HIS A 76 3.44 -0.69 -17.86
N ARG A 77 2.22 -1.22 -17.77
CA ARG A 77 1.31 -1.37 -18.92
C ARG A 77 -0.12 -1.02 -18.53
N ASN A 78 -0.78 -0.20 -19.36
CA ASN A 78 -2.19 0.09 -19.21
C ASN A 78 -3.02 -0.96 -19.97
N VAL A 79 -3.59 -1.90 -19.22
CA VAL A 79 -4.40 -3.00 -19.74
C VAL A 79 -5.74 -2.52 -20.28
N GLN A 80 -6.27 -1.40 -19.76
CA GLN A 80 -7.53 -0.85 -20.22
C GLN A 80 -7.44 -0.37 -21.68
N GLN A 81 -6.33 0.30 -22.04
CA GLN A 81 -6.05 0.68 -23.42
C GLN A 81 -5.87 -0.52 -24.34
N ASP A 82 -5.24 -1.60 -23.86
CA ASP A 82 -5.09 -2.83 -24.64
C ASP A 82 -6.44 -3.51 -24.91
N ILE A 83 -7.33 -3.57 -23.90
CA ILE A 83 -8.68 -4.13 -24.04
C ILE A 83 -9.48 -3.33 -25.06
N GLU A 84 -9.48 -2.00 -24.98
CA GLU A 84 -10.17 -1.14 -25.95
C GLU A 84 -9.68 -1.35 -27.38
N LYS A 85 -8.36 -1.50 -27.57
CA LYS A 85 -7.78 -1.77 -28.88
C LYS A 85 -8.20 -3.12 -29.43
N ILE A 86 -8.22 -4.16 -28.60
CA ILE A 86 -8.68 -5.50 -29.00
C ILE A 86 -10.16 -5.49 -29.37
N LEU A 87 -10.99 -4.79 -28.59
CA LEU A 87 -12.43 -4.68 -28.85
C LEU A 87 -12.75 -3.95 -30.15
N ARG A 88 -11.98 -2.92 -30.53
CA ARG A 88 -12.17 -2.19 -31.79
C ARG A 88 -11.68 -2.94 -33.03
N THR A 89 -10.85 -3.97 -32.83
CA THR A 89 -10.28 -4.77 -33.93
C THR A 89 -11.16 -5.99 -34.26
N ARG A 90 -12.13 -6.30 -33.40
CA ARG A 90 -13.18 -7.31 -33.66
C ARG A 90 -14.43 -6.65 -34.25
#